data_AF-A0A1J4N6F6-F1
#
_entry.id   AF-A0A1J4N6F6-F1
#
_cell.length_a   1.000
_cell.length_b   1.000
_cell.length_c   1.000
_cell.angle_alpha   90.00
_cell.angle_beta   90.00
_cell.angle_gamma   90.00
#
_symmetry.space_group_name_H-M   'P 1'
#
loop_
_entity.id
_entity.type
_entity.pdbx_description
1 polymer ?
#
loop_
_entity_poly.entity_id
_entity_poly.type
_entity_poly.pdbx_seq_one_letter_code
_entity_poly.pdbx_strand_id
1 'polypeptide(L)'
;MTTTAELIETSRVLEQASQSLARDTLWSPENLTPAAIGAVLANIATLAATLPQILEQLSRSLEQALTEQFLQVEDKTDASEPARLVDAACDLLAQGRATAVDLHGRIHGAHDQIAPLI
;
A
#
# COMPACT_ATOMS: atom_id res chain seq x y z
N MET A 1 -5.77 6.63 16.37
CA MET A 1 -4.38 6.22 16.64
C MET A 1 -4.23 4.80 16.16
N THR A 2 -3.59 4.58 15.01
CA THR A 2 -3.27 3.23 14.54
C THR A 2 -2.16 2.67 15.43
N THR A 3 -2.38 1.53 16.07
CA THR A 3 -1.41 0.95 17.03
C THR A 3 -0.30 0.21 16.28
N THR A 4 0.89 0.11 16.87
CA THR A 4 2.02 -0.65 16.30
C THR A 4 1.63 -2.10 15.93
N ALA A 5 0.67 -2.68 16.64
CA ALA A 5 0.12 -3.99 16.36
C ALA A 5 -0.64 -4.06 15.02
N GLU A 6 -1.44 -3.04 14.69
CA GLU A 6 -2.14 -2.96 13.40
C GLU A 6 -1.15 -2.81 12.25
N LEU A 7 -0.05 -2.08 12.43
CA LEU A 7 1.01 -1.96 11.41
C LEU A 7 1.69 -3.30 11.12
N ILE A 8 2.03 -4.04 12.17
CA ILE A 8 2.67 -5.36 12.05
C ILE A 8 1.73 -6.31 11.30
N GLU A 9 0.44 -6.28 11.64
CA GLU A 9 -0.54 -7.13 10.98
C GLU A 9 -0.77 -6.74 9.51
N THR A 10 -0.92 -5.46 9.19
CA THR A 10 -1.07 -4.99 7.80
C THR A 10 0.17 -5.33 6.96
N SER A 11 1.38 -5.21 7.55
CA SER A 11 2.63 -5.59 6.88
C SER A 11 2.71 -7.10 6.63
N ARG A 12 2.29 -7.91 7.60
CA ARG A 12 2.24 -9.37 7.48
C ARG A 12 1.27 -9.80 6.37
N VAL A 13 0.10 -9.18 6.30
CA VAL A 13 -0.90 -9.44 5.24
C VAL A 13 -0.34 -9.06 3.87
N LEU A 14 0.34 -7.92 3.75
CA LEU A 14 0.98 -7.48 2.50
C LEU A 14 2.04 -8.50 2.04
N GLU A 15 2.91 -8.95 2.95
CA GLU A 15 3.95 -9.94 2.64
C GLU A 15 3.35 -11.26 2.16
N GLN A 16 2.35 -11.78 2.88
CA GLN A 16 1.67 -13.03 2.52
C GLN A 16 0.99 -12.94 1.16
N ALA A 17 0.28 -11.85 0.88
CA ALA A 17 -0.38 -11.64 -0.40
C ALA A 17 0.64 -11.50 -1.55
N SER A 18 1.79 -10.87 -1.30
CA SER A 18 2.86 -10.72 -2.29
C SER A 18 3.52 -12.07 -2.63
N GLN A 19 3.81 -12.89 -1.61
CA GLN A 19 4.36 -14.24 -1.81
C GLN A 19 3.35 -15.17 -2.49
N SER A 20 2.07 -15.05 -2.15
CA SER A 20 0.99 -15.78 -2.81
C SER A 20 0.88 -15.38 -4.27
N LEU A 21 0.85 -14.08 -4.57
CA LEU A 21 0.82 -13.57 -5.94
C LEU A 21 2.04 -14.01 -6.74
N ALA A 22 3.23 -14.00 -6.16
CA ALA A 22 4.45 -14.45 -6.85
C ALA A 22 4.39 -15.93 -7.22
N ARG A 23 3.87 -16.79 -6.33
CA ARG A 23 3.65 -18.22 -6.61
C ARG A 23 2.58 -18.42 -7.67
N ASP A 24 1.52 -17.63 -7.60
CA ASP A 24 0.38 -17.73 -8.50
C ASP A 24 0.73 -17.18 -9.89
N THR A 25 1.47 -16.08 -10.01
CA THR A 25 1.86 -15.53 -11.32
C THR A 25 2.94 -16.32 -12.07
N LEU A 26 3.49 -17.39 -11.47
CA LEU A 26 4.46 -18.30 -12.10
C LEU A 26 3.84 -19.35 -13.05
N TRP A 27 2.54 -19.30 -13.35
CA TRP A 27 1.89 -20.29 -14.23
C TRP A 27 2.21 -20.10 -15.72
N SER A 28 2.42 -21.23 -16.42
CA SER A 28 2.37 -21.27 -17.89
C SER A 28 0.97 -20.90 -18.41
N PRO A 29 0.85 -20.24 -19.59
CA PRO A 29 -0.43 -19.87 -20.20
C PRO A 29 -1.45 -21.01 -20.34
N GLU A 30 -0.96 -22.25 -20.43
CA GLU A 30 -1.74 -23.47 -20.56
C GLU A 30 -2.50 -23.90 -19.28
N ASN A 31 -2.24 -23.29 -18.12
CA ASN A 31 -2.88 -23.61 -16.83
C ASN A 31 -3.81 -22.50 -16.28
N LEU A 32 -4.18 -21.51 -17.11
CA LEU A 32 -5.09 -20.42 -16.74
C LEU A 32 -6.55 -20.90 -16.64
N THR A 33 -6.94 -21.39 -15.47
CA THR A 33 -8.34 -21.69 -15.13
C THR A 33 -9.02 -20.47 -14.48
N PRO A 34 -10.36 -20.33 -14.56
CA PRO A 34 -11.09 -19.26 -13.86
C PRO A 34 -10.77 -19.20 -12.35
N ALA A 35 -10.60 -20.36 -11.71
CA ALA A 35 -10.22 -20.45 -10.30
C ALA A 35 -8.81 -19.88 -10.02
N ALA A 36 -7.84 -20.16 -10.90
CA ALA A 36 -6.48 -19.61 -10.79
C ALA A 36 -6.48 -18.08 -10.99
N ILE A 37 -7.29 -17.56 -11.94
CA ILE A 37 -7.44 -16.12 -12.14
C ILE A 37 -8.11 -15.48 -10.91
N GLY A 38 -9.15 -16.11 -10.35
CA GLY A 38 -9.80 -15.67 -9.12
C GLY A 38 -8.83 -15.55 -7.94
N ALA A 39 -7.94 -16.54 -7.75
CA ALA A 39 -6.92 -16.50 -6.71
C ALA A 39 -5.93 -15.33 -6.89
N VAL A 40 -5.47 -15.07 -8.12
CA VAL A 40 -4.62 -13.91 -8.43
C VAL A 40 -5.33 -12.60 -8.14
N LEU A 41 -6.59 -12.45 -8.57
CA LEU A 41 -7.37 -11.25 -8.30
C LEU A 41 -7.58 -11.03 -6.80
N ALA A 42 -7.84 -12.10 -6.02
CA ALA A 42 -7.97 -12.01 -4.57
C ALA A 42 -6.67 -11.56 -3.89
N ASN A 43 -5.52 -12.08 -4.33
CA ASN A 43 -4.22 -11.63 -3.82
C ASN A 43 -3.97 -10.15 -4.16
N ILE A 44 -4.23 -9.72 -5.40
CA ILE A 44 -4.08 -8.32 -5.80
C ILE A 44 -5.05 -7.41 -5.02
N ALA A 45 -6.29 -7.84 -4.81
CA ALA A 45 -7.27 -7.10 -4.02
C ALA A 45 -6.79 -6.88 -2.59
N THR A 46 -6.18 -7.91 -2.00
CA THR A 46 -5.61 -7.87 -0.64
C THR A 46 -4.43 -6.90 -0.55
N LEU A 47 -3.54 -6.89 -1.56
CA LEU A 47 -2.46 -5.90 -1.66
C LEU A 47 -3.02 -4.47 -1.79
N ALA A 48 -3.99 -4.27 -2.69
CA ALA A 48 -4.59 -2.97 -2.93
C ALA A 48 -5.37 -2.44 -1.70
N ALA A 49 -5.94 -3.32 -0.88
CA ALA A 49 -6.64 -2.96 0.35
C ALA A 49 -5.69 -2.56 1.50
N THR A 50 -4.49 -3.12 1.54
CA THR A 50 -3.51 -2.88 2.63
C THR A 50 -2.61 -1.68 2.37
N LEU A 51 -2.31 -1.39 1.11
CA LEU A 51 -1.47 -0.26 0.70
C LEU A 51 -1.92 1.12 1.26
N PRO A 52 -3.22 1.50 1.23
CA PRO A 52 -3.68 2.78 1.75
C PRO A 52 -3.25 3.05 3.20
N GLN A 53 -3.35 2.04 4.05
CA GLN A 53 -3.04 2.17 5.47
C GLN A 53 -1.54 2.30 5.70
N ILE A 54 -0.73 1.55 4.96
CA ILE A 54 0.74 1.63 5.02
C ILE A 54 1.23 3.01 4.57
N LEU A 55 0.70 3.51 3.44
CA LEU A 55 1.08 4.83 2.90
C LEU A 55 0.70 5.97 3.85
N GLU A 56 -0.47 5.90 4.47
CA GLU A 56 -0.91 6.84 5.51
C GLU A 56 0.02 6.82 6.74
N GLN A 57 0.51 5.65 7.13
CA GLN A 57 1.43 5.52 8.25
C GLN A 57 2.81 6.10 7.92
N LEU A 58 3.33 5.85 6.73
CA LEU A 58 4.58 6.46 6.26
C LEU A 58 4.49 7.98 6.23
N SER A 59 3.35 8.54 5.79
CA SER A 59 3.12 9.99 5.77
C SER A 59 3.21 10.58 7.18
N ARG A 60 2.50 9.97 8.14
CA ARG A 60 2.54 10.40 9.55
C ARG A 60 3.93 10.26 10.17
N SER A 61 4.67 9.20 9.84
CA SER A 61 6.04 9.03 10.33
C SER A 61 6.99 10.09 9.78
N LEU A 62 6.83 10.51 8.51
CA LEU A 62 7.62 11.59 7.93
C LEU A 62 7.29 12.95 8.58
N GLU A 63 6.01 13.25 8.79
CA GLU A 63 5.56 14.47 9.48
C GLU A 63 6.08 14.54 10.93
N GLN A 64 6.06 13.39 11.63
CA GLN A 64 6.59 13.29 12.98
C GLN A 64 8.11 13.50 13.00
N ALA A 65 8.85 12.85 12.10
CA ALA A 65 10.30 13.02 12.00
C ALA A 65 10.70 14.47 11.71
N LEU A 66 9.93 15.16 10.85
CA LEU A 66 10.13 16.58 10.58
C LEU A 66 9.89 17.44 11.83
N THR A 67 8.82 17.16 12.58
CA THR A 67 8.52 17.87 13.83
C THR A 67 9.63 17.70 14.86
N GLU A 68 10.14 16.47 15.00
CA GLU A 68 11.28 16.16 15.88
C GLU A 68 12.56 16.87 15.43
N GLN A 69 12.80 16.96 14.12
CA GLN A 69 13.93 17.72 13.57
C GLN A 69 13.82 19.22 13.91
N PHE A 70 12.65 19.84 13.72
CA PHE A 70 12.44 21.25 14.06
C PHE A 70 12.65 21.56 15.54
N LEU A 71 12.26 20.64 16.43
CA LEU A 71 12.50 20.76 17.87
C LEU A 71 13.98 20.67 18.23
N GLN A 72 14.80 19.98 17.43
CA GLN A 72 16.25 19.86 17.64
C GLN A 72 17.05 21.01 17.01
N VAL A 73 16.52 21.65 15.96
CA VAL A 73 17.16 22.75 15.23
C VAL A 73 16.58 24.08 15.69
N GLU A 74 16.74 24.40 16.98
CA GLU A 74 16.32 25.70 17.54
C GLU A 74 17.28 26.86 17.19
N ASP A 75 18.40 26.59 16.49
CA ASP A 75 19.42 27.60 16.18
C ASP A 75 19.77 27.63 14.67
N LYS A 76 19.20 28.62 13.98
CA LYS A 76 19.74 29.32 12.77
C LYS A 76 20.03 28.53 11.48
N THR A 77 19.33 27.45 11.18
CA THR A 77 19.42 26.84 9.83
C THR A 77 18.12 27.03 9.06
N ASP A 78 18.20 27.34 7.77
CA ASP A 78 17.05 27.49 6.87
C ASP A 78 16.32 26.15 6.72
N ALA A 79 15.42 25.88 7.66
CA ALA A 79 14.69 24.63 7.76
C ALA A 79 13.52 24.54 6.74
N SER A 80 13.47 25.46 5.77
CA SER A 80 12.47 25.47 4.70
C SER A 80 12.67 24.32 3.69
N GLU A 81 13.90 23.93 3.40
CA GLU A 81 14.17 22.87 2.40
C GLU A 81 13.76 21.46 2.87
N PRO A 82 14.08 21.01 4.11
CA PRO A 82 13.60 19.73 4.63
C PRO A 82 12.07 19.64 4.68
N ALA A 83 11.39 20.71 5.08
CA ALA A 83 9.93 20.75 5.12
C ALA A 83 9.32 20.54 3.73
N ARG A 84 9.84 21.23 2.70
CA ARG A 84 9.35 21.09 1.32
C ARG A 84 9.55 19.68 0.76
N LEU A 85 10.64 19.00 1.13
CA LEU A 85 10.88 17.62 0.72
C LEU A 85 9.93 16.64 1.41
N VAL A 86 9.63 16.86 2.70
CA VAL A 86 8.66 16.07 3.44
C VAL A 86 7.25 16.29 2.90
N ASP A 87 6.86 17.52 2.61
CA ASP A 87 5.57 17.85 1.98
C ASP A 87 5.42 17.12 0.63
N ALA A 88 6.45 17.20 -0.23
CA ALA A 88 6.45 16.51 -1.52
C ALA A 88 6.37 14.97 -1.36
N ALA A 89 7.02 14.40 -0.35
CA ALA A 89 6.92 12.97 -0.06
C ALA A 89 5.51 12.59 0.43
N CYS A 90 4.89 13.39 1.30
CA CYS A 90 3.52 13.17 1.77
C CYS A 90 2.51 13.27 0.62
N ASP A 91 2.70 14.22 -0.30
CA ASP A 91 1.88 14.35 -1.51
C ASP A 91 1.96 13.09 -2.41
N LEU A 92 3.17 12.52 -2.58
CA LEU A 92 3.35 11.28 -3.33
C LEU A 92 2.68 10.09 -2.65
N LEU A 93 2.77 9.99 -1.32
CA LEU A 93 2.10 8.94 -0.54
C LEU A 93 0.58 9.07 -0.62
N ALA A 94 0.04 10.29 -0.59
CA ALA A 94 -1.39 10.56 -0.76
C ALA A 94 -1.90 10.16 -2.15
N GLN A 95 -1.13 10.45 -3.20
CA GLN A 95 -1.43 10.00 -4.57
C GLN A 95 -1.39 8.47 -4.70
N GLY A 96 -0.38 7.83 -4.08
CA GLY A 96 -0.28 6.37 -4.01
C GLY A 96 -1.50 5.75 -3.32
N ARG A 97 -2.00 6.37 -2.24
CA ARG A 97 -3.20 5.93 -1.53
C ARG A 97 -4.44 5.98 -2.42
N ALA A 98 -4.66 7.09 -3.11
CA ALA A 98 -5.80 7.23 -4.03
C ALA A 98 -5.75 6.18 -5.14
N THR A 99 -4.57 5.93 -5.69
CA THR A 99 -4.34 4.90 -6.73
C THR A 99 -4.62 3.50 -6.20
N ALA A 100 -4.20 3.18 -4.98
CA ALA A 100 -4.45 1.86 -4.37
C ALA A 100 -5.95 1.60 -4.13
N VAL A 101 -6.72 2.64 -3.74
CA VAL A 101 -8.18 2.54 -3.59
C VAL A 101 -8.86 2.30 -4.94
N ASP A 102 -8.49 3.03 -5.99
CA ASP A 102 -9.02 2.81 -7.34
C ASP A 102 -8.71 1.40 -7.85
N LEU A 103 -7.47 0.96 -7.68
CA LEU A 103 -7.04 -0.40 -8.04
C LEU A 103 -7.87 -1.46 -7.32
N HIS A 104 -8.09 -1.30 -6.01
CA HIS A 104 -8.91 -2.24 -5.23
C HIS A 104 -10.32 -2.35 -5.81
N GLY A 105 -10.98 -1.21 -6.09
CA GLY A 105 -12.32 -1.20 -6.69
C GLY A 105 -12.38 -1.89 -8.05
N ARG A 106 -11.40 -1.64 -8.92
CA ARG A 106 -11.30 -2.27 -10.25
C ARG A 106 -11.08 -3.78 -10.17
N ILE A 107 -10.22 -4.23 -9.27
CA ILE A 107 -9.93 -5.65 -9.07
C ILE A 107 -11.14 -6.37 -8.47
N HIS A 108 -11.84 -5.75 -7.51
CA HIS A 108 -13.07 -6.29 -6.97
C HIS A 108 -14.14 -6.49 -8.06
N GLY A 109 -14.33 -5.47 -8.92
CA GLY A 109 -15.23 -5.60 -10.06
C GLY A 109 -14.80 -6.67 -11.08
N ALA A 110 -13.49 -6.89 -11.27
CA ALA A 110 -12.99 -7.98 -12.11
C ALA A 110 -13.21 -9.36 -11.47
N HIS A 111 -13.05 -9.47 -10.15
CA HIS A 111 -13.32 -10.69 -9.40
C HIS A 111 -14.79 -11.09 -9.49
N ASP A 112 -15.71 -10.14 -9.32
CA ASP A 112 -17.16 -10.38 -9.41
C ASP A 112 -17.59 -10.90 -10.78
N GLN A 113 -16.90 -10.50 -11.85
CA GLN A 113 -17.15 -10.99 -13.21
C GLN A 113 -16.68 -12.43 -13.42
N ILE A 114 -15.65 -12.87 -12.67
CA ILE A 114 -15.08 -14.22 -12.78
C ILE A 114 -15.73 -15.18 -11.81
N ALA A 115 -16.28 -14.70 -10.68
CA ALA A 115 -16.95 -15.52 -9.67
C ALA A 115 -17.99 -16.52 -10.24
N PRO A 116 -18.80 -16.20 -11.27
CA PRO A 116 -19.75 -17.16 -11.86
C PRO A 116 -19.10 -18.30 -12.67
N LEU A 117 -17.80 -18.22 -12.95
CA LEU A 117 -17.03 -19.15 -13.78
C LEU A 117 -16.16 -20.11 -12.95
N ILE A 118 -16.15 -19.94 -11.62
CA ILE A 118 -15.43 -20.76 -10.63
C ILE A 118 -16.39 -21.80 -10.05
#